data_AF-A0A9E0YL77-F1
#
_entry.id   AF-A0A9E0YL77-F1
#
_cell.length_a   1.000
_cell.length_b   1.000
_cell.length_c   1.000
_cell.angle_alpha   90.00
_cell.angle_beta   90.00
_cell.angle_gamma   90.00
#
_symmetry.space_group_name_H-M   'P 1'
#
loop_
_entity.id
_entity.type
_entity.pdbx_description
1 polymer ?
#
loop_
_entity_poly.entity_id
_entity_poly.type
_entity_poly.pdbx_seq_one_letter_code
_entity_poly.pdbx_strand_id
1 'polypeptide(L)' 'MNISSGEAMEIAQSFLDVVYPRTKADEILAYYGYYTVMTTKDGEHYGMLSVNGSSRDVWYHTWHGSFISEVDEH' A
#
# COMPACT_ATOMS: atom_id res chain seq x y z
N MET A 1 10.97 16.47 -6.14
CA MET A 1 11.65 15.27 -6.67
C MET A 1 10.78 14.10 -6.25
N ASN A 2 10.32 13.25 -7.18
CA ASN A 2 9.46 12.12 -6.84
C ASN A 2 10.32 10.98 -6.29
N ILE A 3 9.89 10.32 -5.22
CA ILE A 3 10.57 9.14 -4.68
C ILE A 3 10.48 7.97 -5.67
N SER A 4 11.36 6.97 -5.50
CA SER A 4 11.28 5.71 -6.25
C SER A 4 10.20 4.77 -5.71
N SER A 5 9.83 3.75 -6.47
CA SER A 5 8.94 2.67 -6.00
C SER A 5 9.55 1.91 -4.81
N GLY A 6 10.87 1.71 -4.80
CA GLY A 6 11.59 1.11 -3.67
C GLY A 6 11.46 1.93 -2.39
N GLU A 7 11.68 3.25 -2.47
CA GLU A 7 11.48 4.15 -1.33
C GLU A 7 10.01 4.17 -0.87
N ALA A 8 9.05 4.15 -1.80
CA ALA A 8 7.63 4.08 -1.46
C ALA A 8 7.28 2.77 -0.74
N MET A 9 7.90 1.64 -1.13
CA MET A 9 7.74 0.35 -0.46
C MET A 9 8.27 0.37 0.98
N GLU A 10 9.45 0.97 1.19
CA GLU A 10 10.04 1.11 2.52
C GLU A 10 9.17 1.99 3.44
N ILE A 11 8.63 3.09 2.90
CA ILE A 11 7.70 3.97 3.62
C ILE A 11 6.42 3.21 3.99
N ALA A 12 5.85 2.45 3.04
CA ALA A 12 4.67 1.62 3.27
C ALA A 12 4.90 0.61 4.39
N GLN A 13 5.99 -0.16 4.35
CA GLN A 13 6.30 -1.14 5.38
C GLN A 13 6.54 -0.48 6.75
N SER A 14 7.25 0.66 6.78
CA SER A 14 7.49 1.39 8.04
C SER A 14 6.19 1.87 8.70
N PHE A 15 5.22 2.32 7.90
CA PHE A 15 3.89 2.67 8.40
C PHE A 15 3.15 1.45 8.95
N LEU A 16 3.17 0.33 8.23
CA LEU A 16 2.50 -0.91 8.62
C LEU A 16 3.07 -1.48 9.92
N ASP A 17 4.39 -1.44 10.11
CA ASP A 17 5.05 -1.93 11.33
C ASP A 17 4.54 -1.22 12.60
N VAL A 18 4.13 0.05 12.47
CA VAL A 18 3.62 0.86 13.59
C VAL A 18 2.10 0.70 13.75
N VAL A 19 1.33 0.78 12.67
CA VAL A 19 -0.13 0.93 12.73
C VAL A 19 -0.85 -0.41 12.58
N TYR A 20 -0.30 -1.34 11.79
CA TYR A 20 -0.90 -2.65 11.51
C TYR A 20 0.14 -3.79 11.67
N PRO A 21 0.56 -4.12 12.89
CA PRO A 21 1.61 -5.12 13.11
C PRO A 21 1.28 -6.48 12.49
N ARG A 22 2.34 -7.15 11.99
CA ARG A 22 2.28 -8.43 11.25
C ARG A 22 1.69 -8.34 9.85
N THR A 23 1.49 -7.14 9.32
CA THR A 23 1.19 -6.95 7.90
C THR A 23 2.48 -6.65 7.13
N LYS A 24 2.44 -6.91 5.83
CA LYS A 24 3.56 -6.67 4.92
C LYS A 24 3.09 -5.84 3.74
N ALA A 25 3.92 -4.90 3.32
CA ALA A 25 3.82 -4.28 2.01
C ALA A 25 4.26 -5.30 0.96
N ASP A 26 3.47 -5.45 -0.11
CA ASP A 26 3.66 -6.49 -1.12
C ASP A 26 3.75 -5.91 -2.53
N GLU A 27 2.71 -6.02 -3.36
CA GLU A 27 2.73 -5.48 -4.71
C GLU A 27 2.62 -3.94 -4.71
N ILE A 28 3.29 -3.28 -5.66
CA ILE A 28 3.27 -1.81 -5.82
C ILE A 28 2.98 -1.40 -7.25
N LEU A 29 2.03 -0.47 -7.40
CA LEU A 29 1.62 0.10 -8.67
C LEU A 29 1.77 1.62 -8.62
N ALA A 30 2.44 2.19 -9.62
CA ALA A 30 2.58 3.63 -9.74
C ALA A 30 1.39 4.20 -10.54
N TYR A 31 0.70 5.20 -9.99
CA TYR A 31 -0.45 5.84 -10.62
C TYR A 31 -0.45 7.34 -10.33
N TYR A 32 -0.28 8.17 -11.37
CA TYR A 32 -0.37 9.65 -11.33
C TYR A 32 0.27 10.32 -10.09
N GLY A 33 1.52 9.98 -9.79
CA GLY A 33 2.28 10.58 -8.67
C GLY A 33 2.03 9.95 -7.30
N TYR A 34 1.24 8.88 -7.25
CA TYR A 34 1.06 8.03 -6.08
C TYR A 34 1.58 6.62 -6.37
N TYR A 35 1.93 5.93 -5.28
CA TYR A 35 2.23 4.51 -5.29
C TYR A 35 1.16 3.79 -4.49
N THR A 36 0.34 2.99 -5.17
CA THR A 36 -0.61 2.09 -4.54
C THR A 36 0.13 0.82 -4.15
N VAL A 37 0.05 0.45 -2.87
CA VAL A 37 0.74 -0.70 -2.29
C VAL A 37 -0.30 -1.66 -1.73
N MET A 38 -0.30 -2.88 -2.25
CA MET A 38 -1.07 -3.99 -1.69
C MET A 38 -0.42 -4.43 -0.39
N THR A 39 -1.24 -4.83 0.57
CA THR A 39 -0.76 -5.30 1.87
C THR A 39 -1.25 -6.71 2.12
N THR A 40 -0.39 -7.53 2.70
CA THR A 40 -0.72 -8.91 3.06
C THR A 40 -0.60 -9.12 4.56
N LYS A 41 -1.34 -10.10 5.08
CA LYS A 41 -1.22 -10.60 6.44
C LYS A 41 -1.29 -12.11 6.39
N ASP A 42 -0.27 -12.77 6.96
CA ASP A 42 -0.14 -14.23 6.90
C ASP A 42 -0.18 -14.79 5.45
N GLY A 43 0.24 -13.98 4.48
CA GLY A 43 0.28 -14.35 3.05
C GLY A 43 -1.02 -14.09 2.28
N GLU A 44 -2.07 -13.59 2.94
CA GLU A 44 -3.35 -13.26 2.31
C GLU A 44 -3.51 -11.75 2.12
N HIS A 45 -4.22 -11.32 1.09
CA HIS A 45 -4.54 -9.91 0.87
C HIS A 45 -5.31 -9.35 2.07
N TYR A 46 -4.73 -8.32 2.68
CA TYR A 46 -5.26 -7.71 3.90
C TYR A 46 -5.84 -6.32 3.66
N GLY A 47 -5.34 -5.60 2.66
CA GLY A 47 -5.75 -4.24 2.36
C GLY A 47 -4.81 -3.57 1.38
N MET A 48 -4.93 -2.25 1.27
CA MET A 48 -4.15 -1.43 0.36
C MET A 48 -3.83 -0.10 1.05
N LEU A 49 -2.73 0.53 0.67
CA LEU A 49 -2.44 1.92 1.01
C LEU A 49 -1.89 2.65 -0.21
N SER A 50 -1.90 3.98 -0.15
CA SER A 50 -1.24 4.83 -1.13
C SER A 50 -0.15 5.66 -0.48
N VAL A 51 1.00 5.77 -1.14
CA VAL A 51 2.10 6.67 -0.76
C VAL A 51 2.17 7.80 -1.78
N ASN A 52 2.12 9.05 -1.32
CA ASN A 52 2.32 10.20 -2.20
C ASN A 52 3.80 10.31 -2.60
N GLY A 53 4.08 10.32 -3.90
CA GLY A 53 5.45 10.30 -4.39
C GLY A 53 6.25 11.59 -4.13
N SER A 54 5.58 12.71 -3.86
CA SER A 54 6.20 14.00 -3.58
C SER A 54 6.27 14.30 -2.08
N SER A 55 5.16 14.13 -1.35
CA SER A 55 5.10 14.45 0.09
C SER A 55 5.49 13.29 1.00
N ARG A 56 5.51 12.05 0.50
CA ARG A 56 5.74 10.81 1.26
C ARG A 56 4.62 10.48 2.25
N ASP A 57 3.48 11.17 2.17
CA ASP A 57 2.31 10.89 3.01
C ASP A 57 1.71 9.52 2.68
N VAL A 58 1.24 8.82 3.72
CA VAL A 58 0.61 7.50 3.62
C VAL A 58 -0.89 7.61 3.87
N TRP A 59 -1.68 7.11 2.92
CA TRP A 59 -3.13 6.98 3.03
C TRP A 59 -3.49 5.50 3.05
N TYR A 60 -3.79 4.96 4.22
CA TYR A 60 -4.23 3.58 4.35
C TYR A 60 -5.71 3.45 4.00
N HIS A 61 -6.06 2.55 3.08
CA HIS A 61 -7.44 2.29 2.68
C HIS A 61 -8.05 1.30 3.67
N THR A 62 -8.86 1.78 4.59
CA THR A 62 -9.59 0.90 5.51
C THR A 62 -10.82 0.31 4.82
N TRP A 63 -10.79 -0.99 4.52
CA TRP A 63 -12.01 -1.72 4.18
C TRP A 63 -12.69 -2.20 5.47
N HIS A 64 -13.97 -1.87 5.65
CA HIS A 64 -14.79 -2.35 6.77
C HIS A 64 -15.45 -3.73 6.51
N GLY A 65 -14.80 -4.64 5.77
CA GLY A 65 -15.35 -5.93 5.37
C GLY A 65 -14.30 -6.85 4.76
N SER A 66 -14.66 -8.11 4.49
CA SER A 66 -13.75 -9.05 3.83
C SER A 66 -13.42 -8.58 2.42
N PHE A 67 -12.15 -8.69 2.03
CA PHE A 67 -11.75 -8.55 0.63
C PHE A 67 -12.48 -9.61 -0.21
N ILE A 68 -13.11 -9.18 -1.32
CA ILE A 68 -13.90 -10.06 -2.18
C ILE A 68 -13.12 -10.38 -3.46
N SER A 69 -12.74 -9.35 -4.21
CA SER A 69 -11.91 -9.44 -5.41
C SER A 69 -11.49 -8.05 -5.88
N GLU A 70 -10.41 -8.00 -6.66
CA GLU A 70 -10.11 -6.85 -7.52
C GLU A 70 -10.97 -6.94 -8.81
N VAL A 71 -11.43 -5.80 -9.32
CA VAL A 71 -12.10 -5.72 -10.63
C VAL A 71 -11.18 -4.95 -11.56
N ASP A 72 -10.66 -5.65 -12.58
CA ASP A 72 -9.84 -5.06 -13.62
C ASP A 72 -10.76 -4.53 -14.74
N GLU A 73 -10.85 -3.21 -14.88
CA GLU A 73 -11.55 -2.56 -15.99
C GLU A 73 -10.56 -2.30 -17.13
N HIS A 74 -10.42 -3.29 -18.02
CA HIS A 74 -9.76 -3.13 -19.33
C HIS A 74 -10.64 -2.39 -20.34
#